data_AF-A0A835WNE1-F1
#
_entry.id   AF-A0A835WNE1-F1
#
_cell.length_a   1.000
_cell.length_b   1.000
_cell.length_c   1.000
_cell.angle_alpha   90.00
_cell.angle_beta   90.00
_cell.angle_gamma   90.00
#
_symmetry.space_group_name_H-M   'P 1'
#
loop_
_entity.id
_entity.type
_entity.pdbx_description
1 polymer ?
#
loop_
_entity_poly.entity_id
_entity_poly.type
_entity_poly.pdbx_seq_one_letter_code
_entity_poly.pdbx_strand_id
1 'polypeptide(L)'
;MTWKTSSGERVLLPKEANLFCSCIATAIDFADDGESGLLNYGDPLIQAPFEQLGKNEKYAVLEDVTRALLLETPSCPKLTAINESAIYYVYRWLAEQFDDVDSGEEVWGAQVIAALQESGAFEEMEGEEGDEDGGYLPKMGCLDRDRWENGCEALADRILWDRDFEMADLLGHGTKQGIMAFATMDSDYFQPYAGGGGGAARGAKDRLYRLVRRVADAA
;
A
#
# COMPACT_ATOMS: atom_id res chain seq x y z
N MET A 1 -8.42 -11.58 14.40
CA MET A 1 -7.92 -11.94 13.06
C MET A 1 -7.16 -10.75 12.51
N THR A 2 -6.06 -11.03 11.81
CA THR A 2 -5.10 -10.04 11.30
C THR A 2 -4.93 -10.22 9.79
N TRP A 3 -4.32 -9.24 9.13
CA TRP A 3 -4.12 -9.27 7.68
C TRP A 3 -3.22 -10.45 7.26
N LYS A 4 -3.56 -11.12 6.15
CA LYS A 4 -2.81 -12.27 5.64
C LYS A 4 -1.75 -11.82 4.66
N THR A 5 -0.50 -12.18 4.93
CA THR A 5 0.66 -11.94 4.06
C THR A 5 1.32 -13.26 3.70
N SER A 6 2.23 -13.24 2.73
CA SER A 6 3.04 -14.42 2.34
C SER A 6 3.80 -15.05 3.52
N SER A 7 4.16 -14.26 4.53
CA SER A 7 4.86 -14.69 5.74
C SER A 7 3.94 -15.07 6.91
N GLY A 8 2.61 -14.99 6.75
CA GLY A 8 1.62 -15.32 7.77
C GLY A 8 0.66 -14.18 8.10
N GLU A 9 -0.12 -14.32 9.18
CA GLU A 9 -1.06 -13.27 9.60
C GLU A 9 -0.36 -12.23 10.48
N ARG A 10 -0.45 -10.94 10.13
CA ARG A 10 0.19 -9.86 10.91
C ARG A 10 -0.57 -8.52 10.85
N VAL A 11 -0.20 -7.64 11.78
CA VAL A 11 -0.44 -6.20 11.71
C VAL A 11 0.86 -5.48 11.37
N LEU A 12 0.76 -4.22 10.99
CA LEU A 12 1.92 -3.36 10.79
C LEU A 12 2.67 -3.14 12.11
N LEU A 13 4.00 -3.13 12.01
CA LEU A 13 4.87 -2.73 13.11
C LEU A 13 4.73 -1.20 13.34
N PRO A 14 5.10 -0.67 14.53
CA PRO A 14 4.87 0.73 14.86
C PRO A 14 5.38 1.76 13.83
N LYS A 15 6.56 1.57 13.24
CA LYS A 15 7.13 2.47 12.22
C LYS A 15 6.48 2.28 10.86
N GLU A 16 6.19 1.04 10.45
CA GLU A 16 5.41 0.77 9.24
C GLU A 16 4.00 1.40 9.33
N ALA A 17 3.34 1.23 10.48
CA ALA A 17 2.01 1.77 10.76
C ALA A 17 2.02 3.31 10.72
N ASN A 18 3.05 3.94 11.31
CA ASN A 18 3.19 5.38 11.29
C ASN A 18 3.42 5.92 9.87
N LEU A 19 4.32 5.31 9.09
CA LEU A 19 4.56 5.68 7.70
C LEU A 19 3.29 5.53 6.86
N PHE A 20 2.64 4.37 6.93
CA PHE A 20 1.42 4.07 6.17
C PHE A 20 0.28 5.05 6.50
N CYS A 21 0.08 5.34 7.79
CA CYS A 21 -0.92 6.33 8.23
C CYS A 21 -0.57 7.75 7.78
N SER A 22 0.70 8.14 7.85
CA SER A 22 1.16 9.47 7.44
C SER A 22 0.98 9.69 5.94
N CYS A 23 1.24 8.66 5.14
CA CYS A 23 0.97 8.68 3.70
C CYS A 23 -0.51 8.95 3.43
N ILE A 24 -1.41 8.16 4.02
CA ILE A 24 -2.86 8.32 3.83
C ILE A 24 -3.36 9.66 4.34
N ALA A 25 -2.88 10.14 5.49
CA ALA A 25 -3.30 11.43 6.03
C ALA A 25 -2.92 12.58 5.09
N THR A 26 -1.67 12.61 4.66
CA THR A 26 -1.12 13.65 3.77
C THR A 26 -1.79 13.63 2.40
N ALA A 27 -1.99 12.43 1.87
CA ALA A 27 -2.79 12.17 0.69
C ALA A 27 -4.21 12.75 0.73
N ILE A 28 -4.88 12.61 1.88
CA ILE A 28 -6.22 13.16 2.10
C ILE A 28 -6.17 14.68 2.18
N ASP A 29 -5.18 15.24 2.88
CA ASP A 29 -5.00 16.69 3.01
C ASP A 29 -4.79 17.32 1.64
N PHE A 30 -3.90 16.77 0.80
CA PHE A 30 -3.75 17.23 -0.58
C PHE A 30 -5.06 17.17 -1.36
N ALA A 31 -5.79 16.05 -1.27
CA ALA A 31 -7.07 15.88 -1.97
C ALA A 31 -8.14 16.91 -1.55
N ASP A 32 -8.02 17.51 -0.38
CA ASP A 32 -8.91 18.56 0.13
C ASP A 32 -8.48 19.97 -0.29
N ASP A 33 -7.17 20.21 -0.42
CA ASP A 33 -6.60 21.47 -0.85
C ASP A 33 -6.73 21.71 -2.37
N GLY A 34 -7.19 20.71 -3.12
CA GLY A 34 -7.53 20.83 -4.55
C GLY A 34 -6.33 20.66 -5.48
N GLU A 35 -5.12 20.53 -4.94
CA GLU A 35 -4.04 19.80 -5.59
C GLU A 35 -4.44 18.32 -5.57
N SER A 36 -4.35 17.61 -6.68
CA SER A 36 -5.04 16.32 -6.76
C SER A 36 -4.36 15.30 -5.85
N GLY A 37 -4.91 15.08 -4.65
CA GLY A 37 -4.37 14.06 -3.76
C GLY A 37 -4.56 12.63 -4.28
N LEU A 38 -4.12 11.67 -3.46
CA LEU A 38 -4.08 10.20 -3.65
C LEU A 38 -5.27 9.53 -4.35
N LEU A 39 -6.44 10.15 -4.45
CA LEU A 39 -7.68 9.44 -4.77
C LEU A 39 -8.40 9.92 -6.03
N ASN A 40 -7.70 10.65 -6.91
CA ASN A 40 -7.96 10.76 -8.35
C ASN A 40 -7.01 11.81 -8.97
N TYR A 41 -6.07 11.36 -9.82
CA TYR A 41 -5.36 12.19 -10.80
C TYR A 41 -5.58 11.59 -12.19
N GLY A 42 -5.35 12.37 -13.24
CA GLY A 42 -5.62 12.02 -14.65
C GLY A 42 -5.25 10.60 -15.04
N ASP A 43 -3.96 10.33 -15.26
CA ASP A 43 -3.49 8.98 -15.57
C ASP A 43 -3.45 8.14 -14.28
N PRO A 44 -3.86 6.86 -14.34
CA PRO A 44 -3.86 5.98 -13.17
C PRO A 44 -2.43 5.76 -12.66
N LEU A 45 -2.26 5.84 -11.34
CA LEU A 45 -0.96 5.61 -10.69
C LEU A 45 -0.53 4.15 -10.81
N ILE A 46 -1.50 3.23 -10.80
CA ILE A 46 -1.29 1.81 -11.04
C ILE A 46 -2.36 1.25 -11.99
N GLN A 47 -1.99 0.25 -12.79
CA GLN A 47 -2.96 -0.48 -13.62
C GLN A 47 -3.54 -1.64 -12.81
N ALA A 48 -4.49 -1.33 -11.90
CA ALA A 48 -5.05 -2.32 -10.98
C ALA A 48 -6.53 -2.09 -10.64
N PRO A 49 -7.26 -3.10 -10.13
CA PRO A 49 -8.68 -3.01 -9.83
C PRO A 49 -9.08 -1.88 -8.85
N PHE A 50 -8.24 -1.53 -7.89
CA PHE A 50 -8.51 -0.42 -6.96
C PHE A 50 -8.66 0.93 -7.68
N GLU A 51 -7.88 1.18 -8.74
CA GLU A 51 -7.93 2.44 -9.49
C GLU A 51 -9.25 2.64 -10.25
N GLN A 52 -9.94 1.54 -10.55
CA GLN A 52 -11.23 1.55 -11.25
C GLN A 52 -12.42 1.94 -10.35
N LEU A 53 -12.21 2.01 -9.04
CA LEU A 53 -13.25 2.35 -8.08
C LEU A 53 -13.60 3.85 -8.10
N GLY A 54 -14.84 4.19 -7.76
CA GLY A 54 -15.22 5.57 -7.49
C GLY A 54 -14.53 6.10 -6.22
N LYS A 55 -14.35 7.43 -6.11
CA LYS A 55 -13.67 8.09 -4.98
C LYS A 55 -14.16 7.61 -3.60
N ASN A 56 -15.48 7.50 -3.40
CA ASN A 56 -16.04 7.07 -2.12
C ASN A 56 -15.80 5.58 -1.84
N GLU A 57 -15.73 4.74 -2.88
CA GLU A 57 -15.42 3.32 -2.77
C GLU A 57 -13.94 3.12 -2.45
N LYS A 58 -13.04 3.91 -3.06
CA LYS A 58 -11.62 3.92 -2.70
C LYS A 58 -11.42 4.25 -1.22
N TYR A 59 -12.11 5.26 -0.68
CA TYR A 59 -12.07 5.57 0.75
C TYR A 59 -12.59 4.43 1.62
N ALA A 60 -13.66 3.75 1.22
CA ALA A 60 -14.22 2.63 1.96
C ALA A 60 -13.23 1.45 2.01
N VAL A 61 -12.64 1.09 0.86
CA VAL A 61 -11.62 0.05 0.78
C VAL A 61 -10.39 0.43 1.62
N LEU A 62 -9.88 1.67 1.50
CA LEU A 62 -8.76 2.14 2.31
C LEU A 62 -9.08 2.12 3.80
N GLU A 63 -10.30 2.49 4.23
CA GLU A 63 -10.72 2.36 5.62
C GLU A 63 -10.65 0.92 6.11
N ASP A 64 -11.19 -0.02 5.34
CA ASP A 64 -11.25 -1.44 5.70
C ASP A 64 -9.86 -2.06 5.80
N VAL A 65 -9.00 -1.88 4.78
CA VAL A 65 -7.64 -2.43 4.79
C VAL A 65 -6.77 -1.77 5.86
N THR A 66 -6.85 -0.45 6.02
CA THR A 66 -6.09 0.28 7.05
C THR A 66 -6.46 -0.21 8.44
N ARG A 67 -7.76 -0.41 8.71
CA ARG A 67 -8.21 -0.95 9.99
C ARG A 67 -7.65 -2.35 10.25
N ALA A 68 -7.64 -3.21 9.24
CA ALA A 68 -7.12 -4.58 9.35
C ALA A 68 -5.60 -4.66 9.52
N LEU A 69 -4.89 -3.69 8.94
CA LEU A 69 -3.44 -3.54 9.06
C LEU A 69 -3.00 -2.96 10.41
N LEU A 70 -3.82 -2.12 11.04
CA LEU A 70 -3.47 -1.44 12.28
C LEU A 70 -3.98 -2.13 13.54
N LEU A 71 -5.10 -2.87 13.45
CA LEU A 71 -5.80 -3.40 14.61
C LEU A 71 -6.12 -4.87 14.41
N GLU A 72 -6.05 -5.64 15.49
CA GLU A 72 -6.72 -6.95 15.51
C GLU A 72 -8.22 -6.75 15.33
N THR A 73 -8.78 -7.33 14.29
CA THR A 73 -10.21 -7.21 13.96
C THR A 73 -10.93 -8.54 14.22
N PRO A 74 -12.23 -8.52 14.56
CA PRO A 74 -13.02 -9.75 14.67
C PRO A 74 -13.08 -10.53 13.35
N SER A 75 -13.04 -9.82 12.23
CA SER A 75 -13.00 -10.36 10.87
C SER A 75 -12.05 -9.53 10.02
N CYS A 76 -11.04 -10.18 9.44
CA CYS A 76 -10.15 -9.54 8.48
C CYS A 76 -10.87 -9.38 7.13
N PRO A 77 -10.67 -8.27 6.39
CA PRO A 77 -11.11 -8.16 5.01
C PRO A 77 -10.58 -9.34 4.18
N LYS A 78 -11.39 -9.77 3.22
CA LYS A 78 -10.98 -10.85 2.32
C LYS A 78 -9.77 -10.42 1.50
N LEU A 79 -8.81 -11.32 1.31
CA LEU A 79 -7.71 -11.10 0.37
C LEU A 79 -8.31 -11.10 -1.05
N THR A 80 -8.33 -9.93 -1.67
CA THR A 80 -8.90 -9.70 -3.01
C THR A 80 -7.96 -8.77 -3.76
N ALA A 81 -7.98 -8.83 -5.09
CA ALA A 81 -7.15 -7.97 -5.93
C ALA A 81 -7.37 -6.48 -5.62
N ILE A 82 -8.59 -6.09 -5.25
CA ILE A 82 -8.94 -4.72 -4.88
C ILE A 82 -8.28 -4.31 -3.56
N ASN A 83 -8.35 -5.16 -2.54
CA ASN A 83 -7.78 -4.83 -1.23
C ASN A 83 -6.25 -4.81 -1.28
N GLU A 84 -5.62 -5.74 -2.01
CA GLU A 84 -4.17 -5.74 -2.18
C GLU A 84 -3.67 -4.57 -3.01
N SER A 85 -4.32 -4.29 -4.15
CA SER A 85 -3.96 -3.12 -4.95
C SER A 85 -4.20 -1.80 -4.21
N ALA A 86 -5.15 -1.73 -3.27
CA ALA A 86 -5.34 -0.57 -2.40
C ALA A 86 -4.16 -0.34 -1.44
N ILE A 87 -3.57 -1.41 -0.91
CA ILE A 87 -2.38 -1.32 -0.05
C ILE A 87 -1.18 -0.89 -0.88
N TYR A 88 -0.95 -1.56 -2.02
CA TYR A 88 0.14 -1.24 -2.93
C TYR A 88 0.05 0.21 -3.44
N TYR A 89 -1.17 0.71 -3.68
CA TYR A 89 -1.42 2.09 -4.06
C TYR A 89 -0.75 3.12 -3.15
N VAL A 90 -0.82 2.90 -1.83
CA VAL A 90 -0.27 3.83 -0.84
C VAL A 90 1.26 3.89 -0.96
N TYR A 91 1.91 2.73 -1.16
CA TYR A 91 3.36 2.66 -1.35
C TYR A 91 3.81 3.21 -2.70
N ARG A 92 3.02 3.02 -3.77
CA ARG A 92 3.29 3.67 -5.06
C ARG A 92 3.16 5.17 -4.99
N TRP A 93 2.17 5.69 -4.28
CA TRP A 93 2.04 7.13 -4.10
C TRP A 93 3.21 7.70 -3.30
N LEU A 94 3.67 6.97 -2.29
CA LEU A 94 4.87 7.33 -1.52
C LEU A 94 6.12 7.34 -2.40
N ALA A 95 6.29 6.34 -3.28
CA ALA A 95 7.42 6.28 -4.21
C ALA A 95 7.46 7.51 -5.15
N GLU A 96 6.32 7.95 -5.66
CA GLU A 96 6.23 9.18 -6.49
C GLU A 96 6.64 10.46 -5.74
N GLN A 97 6.62 10.47 -4.40
CA GLN A 97 7.12 11.62 -3.64
C GLN A 97 8.64 11.79 -3.81
N PHE A 98 9.34 10.76 -4.29
CA PHE A 98 10.77 10.77 -4.58
C PHE A 98 11.08 11.03 -6.06
N ASP A 99 10.10 11.41 -6.89
CA ASP A 99 10.36 11.91 -8.25
C ASP A 99 11.31 13.12 -8.22
N ASP A 100 11.12 13.99 -7.22
CA ASP A 100 12.12 14.93 -6.74
C ASP A 100 12.73 14.39 -5.44
N VAL A 101 13.85 13.68 -5.56
CA VAL A 101 14.47 12.94 -4.46
C VAL A 101 14.82 13.84 -3.27
N ASP A 102 15.29 15.07 -3.52
CA ASP A 102 15.68 16.00 -2.45
C ASP A 102 14.45 16.37 -1.59
N SER A 103 13.34 16.74 -2.22
CA SER A 103 12.08 17.08 -1.55
C SER A 103 11.46 15.84 -0.88
N GLY A 104 11.47 14.70 -1.57
CA GLY A 104 10.94 13.43 -1.04
C GLY A 104 11.70 12.95 0.18
N GLU A 105 13.04 13.01 0.15
CA GLU A 105 13.90 12.63 1.27
C GLU A 105 13.67 13.55 2.48
N GLU A 106 13.58 14.87 2.27
CA GLU A 106 13.36 15.84 3.34
C GLU A 106 12.08 15.52 4.14
N VAL A 107 11.01 15.12 3.45
CA VAL A 107 9.71 14.87 4.07
C VAL A 107 9.57 13.43 4.57
N TRP A 108 9.96 12.44 3.76
CA TRP A 108 9.62 11.03 3.96
C TRP A 108 10.81 10.14 4.28
N GLY A 109 12.03 10.57 3.95
CA GLY A 109 13.21 9.70 3.96
C GLY A 109 13.47 9.05 5.33
N ALA A 110 13.36 9.83 6.40
CA ALA A 110 13.54 9.33 7.76
C ALA A 110 12.48 8.29 8.17
N GLN A 111 11.22 8.46 7.75
CA GLN A 111 10.14 7.52 8.07
C GLN A 111 10.29 6.21 7.27
N VAL A 112 10.65 6.31 5.98
CA VAL A 112 10.91 5.14 5.12
C VAL A 112 12.06 4.30 5.68
N ILE A 113 13.19 4.93 6.00
CA ILE A 113 14.35 4.22 6.57
C ILE A 113 14.00 3.57 7.91
N ALA A 114 13.28 4.28 8.79
CA ALA A 114 12.86 3.71 10.07
C ALA A 114 11.94 2.50 9.92
N ALA A 115 10.99 2.55 8.97
CA ALA A 115 10.11 1.41 8.67
C ALA A 115 10.90 0.23 8.09
N LEU A 116 11.82 0.49 7.14
CA LEU A 116 12.67 -0.54 6.56
C LEU A 116 13.54 -1.24 7.60
N GLN A 117 14.15 -0.48 8.51
CA GLN A 117 14.96 -1.02 9.60
C GLN A 117 14.13 -1.89 10.57
N GLU A 118 12.96 -1.42 10.99
CA GLU A 118 12.10 -2.16 11.91
C GLU A 118 11.54 -3.44 11.27
N SER A 119 11.24 -3.37 9.97
CA SER A 119 10.71 -4.51 9.22
C SER A 119 11.74 -5.63 9.01
N GLY A 120 13.05 -5.33 9.13
CA GLY A 120 14.13 -6.26 8.81
C GLY A 120 14.44 -6.37 7.31
N ALA A 121 13.84 -5.53 6.46
CA ALA A 121 14.07 -5.55 4.99
C ALA A 121 15.54 -5.31 4.59
N PHE A 122 16.34 -4.68 5.47
CA PHE A 122 17.79 -4.51 5.26
C PHE A 122 18.55 -5.83 5.22
N GLU A 123 18.17 -6.79 6.07
CA GLU A 123 18.92 -8.05 6.19
C GLU A 123 18.63 -9.02 5.03
N GLU A 124 17.46 -8.90 4.39
CA GLU A 124 17.02 -9.77 3.30
C GLU A 124 17.62 -9.37 1.92
N MET A 125 18.10 -8.13 1.77
CA MET A 125 18.66 -7.59 0.52
C MET A 125 20.19 -7.42 0.51
N GLU A 126 20.90 -7.79 1.58
CA GLU A 126 22.38 -7.80 1.65
C GLU A 126 23.03 -8.98 0.89
N GLY A 127 22.39 -9.45 -0.19
CA GLY A 127 22.86 -10.57 -1.02
C GLY A 127 23.76 -10.13 -2.18
N GLU A 128 24.94 -10.74 -2.23
CA GLU A 128 26.06 -10.57 -3.19
C GLU A 128 26.99 -9.36 -2.91
N GLU A 129 28.04 -9.65 -2.13
CA GLU A 129 29.29 -8.90 -2.00
C GLU A 129 29.89 -8.60 -3.41
N GLY A 130 29.43 -7.53 -4.05
CA GLY A 130 29.88 -7.16 -5.39
C GLY A 130 29.77 -5.67 -5.71
N ASP A 131 28.79 -4.97 -5.12
CA ASP A 131 28.65 -3.53 -5.33
C ASP A 131 29.43 -2.74 -4.27
N GLU A 132 30.58 -2.19 -4.69
CA GLU A 132 31.38 -1.23 -3.91
C GLU A 132 30.58 0.04 -3.52
N ASP A 133 29.38 0.22 -4.08
CA ASP A 133 28.46 1.33 -3.81
C ASP A 133 27.19 0.93 -3.03
N GLY A 134 27.35 0.00 -2.09
CA GLY A 134 26.51 -0.17 -0.90
C GLY A 134 25.00 -0.28 -1.10
N GLY A 135 24.49 -1.52 -1.18
CA GLY A 135 23.12 -1.92 -0.87
C GLY A 135 22.00 -1.43 -1.79
N TYR A 136 20.97 -2.26 -1.97
CA TYR A 136 19.77 -1.95 -2.76
C TYR A 136 18.79 -0.98 -2.06
N LEU A 137 19.00 -0.71 -0.76
CA LEU A 137 18.13 0.13 0.05
C LEU A 137 18.61 1.58 0.13
N PRO A 138 17.67 2.54 0.29
CA PRO A 138 18.01 3.94 0.38
C PRO A 138 18.64 4.25 1.75
N LYS A 139 19.48 5.29 1.75
CA LYS A 139 20.08 5.91 2.95
C LYS A 139 19.87 7.42 2.88
N MET A 140 19.96 8.12 4.01
CA MET A 140 19.92 9.60 3.96
C MET A 140 21.10 10.14 3.12
N GLY A 141 20.82 11.14 2.29
CA GLY A 141 21.71 11.72 1.27
C GLY A 141 21.76 10.91 -0.02
N CYS A 142 20.84 9.96 -0.22
CA CYS A 142 20.79 9.13 -1.41
C CYS A 142 19.99 9.83 -2.50
N LEU A 143 20.66 10.23 -3.57
CA LEU A 143 20.02 10.87 -4.74
C LEU A 143 19.51 9.86 -5.79
N ASP A 144 19.63 8.57 -5.51
CA ASP A 144 19.19 7.49 -6.38
C ASP A 144 17.71 7.21 -6.15
N ARG A 145 16.87 7.66 -7.08
CA ARG A 145 15.41 7.44 -7.07
C ARG A 145 15.06 5.96 -7.00
N ASP A 146 15.78 5.11 -7.73
CA ASP A 146 15.44 3.69 -7.83
C ASP A 146 15.61 2.99 -6.48
N ARG A 147 16.58 3.43 -5.66
CA ARG A 147 16.73 2.91 -4.29
C ARG A 147 15.55 3.28 -3.39
N TRP A 148 15.01 4.49 -3.52
CA TRP A 148 13.82 4.89 -2.76
C TRP A 148 12.58 4.12 -3.20
N GLU A 149 12.42 3.92 -4.51
CA GLU A 149 11.35 3.09 -5.08
C GLU A 149 11.45 1.64 -4.58
N ASN A 150 12.64 1.03 -4.66
CA ASN A 150 12.90 -0.32 -4.15
C ASN A 150 12.62 -0.43 -2.65
N GLY A 151 12.96 0.60 -1.86
CA GLY A 151 12.61 0.65 -0.44
C GLY A 151 11.10 0.66 -0.20
N CYS A 152 10.34 1.41 -0.99
CA CYS A 152 8.88 1.42 -0.91
C CYS A 152 8.28 0.08 -1.34
N GLU A 153 8.80 -0.54 -2.40
CA GLU A 153 8.37 -1.87 -2.86
C GLU A 153 8.65 -2.95 -1.82
N ALA A 154 9.84 -2.94 -1.22
CA ALA A 154 10.20 -3.90 -0.17
C ALA A 154 9.27 -3.80 1.05
N LEU A 155 8.82 -2.60 1.43
CA LEU A 155 7.82 -2.44 2.48
C LEU A 155 6.45 -2.99 2.06
N ALA A 156 6.04 -2.77 0.81
CA ALA A 156 4.78 -3.29 0.28
C ALA A 156 4.78 -4.83 0.24
N ASP A 157 5.84 -5.45 -0.26
CA ASP A 157 5.96 -6.90 -0.44
C ASP A 157 5.85 -7.68 0.88
N ARG A 158 6.18 -7.04 2.01
CA ARG A 158 6.00 -7.64 3.35
C ARG A 158 4.55 -7.71 3.81
N ILE A 159 3.68 -6.94 3.19
CA ILE A 159 2.26 -6.82 3.51
C ILE A 159 1.41 -7.54 2.47
N LEU A 160 1.85 -7.56 1.22
CA LEU A 160 1.14 -8.22 0.13
C LEU A 160 1.33 -9.74 0.19
N TRP A 161 0.41 -10.47 -0.45
CA TRP A 161 0.50 -11.92 -0.52
C TRP A 161 1.35 -12.36 -1.72
N ASP A 162 1.00 -11.95 -2.94
CA ASP A 162 1.75 -12.34 -4.16
C ASP A 162 1.70 -11.34 -5.32
N ARG A 163 1.11 -10.14 -5.13
CA ARG A 163 0.98 -9.09 -6.18
C ARG A 163 0.27 -9.55 -7.45
N ASP A 164 -0.51 -10.63 -7.41
CA ASP A 164 -1.19 -11.17 -8.60
C ASP A 164 -2.27 -10.23 -9.18
N PHE A 165 -2.66 -9.19 -8.43
CA PHE A 165 -3.47 -8.09 -8.94
C PHE A 165 -2.81 -7.34 -10.13
N GLU A 166 -1.48 -7.32 -10.23
CA GLU A 166 -0.77 -6.67 -11.35
C GLU A 166 -0.98 -7.39 -12.68
N MET A 167 -1.23 -8.70 -12.62
CA MET A 167 -1.56 -9.47 -13.81
C MET A 167 -3.02 -9.29 -14.25
N ALA A 168 -3.85 -8.53 -13.53
CA ALA A 168 -5.29 -8.42 -13.78
C ALA A 168 -5.64 -8.02 -15.22
N ASP A 169 -4.79 -7.21 -15.87
CA ASP A 169 -4.98 -6.73 -17.24
C ASP A 169 -4.40 -7.69 -18.30
N LEU A 170 -3.39 -8.49 -17.93
CA LEU A 170 -2.83 -9.56 -18.77
C LEU A 170 -3.76 -10.77 -18.85
N LEU A 171 -4.59 -10.97 -17.82
CA LEU A 171 -5.56 -12.04 -17.75
C LEU A 171 -6.84 -11.66 -18.50
N GLY A 172 -6.93 -12.08 -19.77
CA GLY A 172 -8.19 -12.03 -20.52
C GLY A 172 -9.35 -12.71 -19.77
N HIS A 173 -10.59 -12.32 -20.06
CA HIS A 173 -11.80 -12.77 -19.34
C HIS A 173 -11.93 -14.30 -19.18
N GLY A 174 -11.39 -15.12 -20.09
CA GLY A 174 -11.41 -16.59 -20.02
C GLY A 174 -10.23 -17.22 -19.26
N THR A 175 -9.13 -16.49 -19.06
CA THR A 175 -7.88 -16.99 -18.46
C THR A 175 -7.89 -16.84 -16.93
N LYS A 176 -8.65 -15.88 -16.40
CA LYS A 176 -8.80 -15.62 -14.96
C LYS A 176 -9.23 -16.86 -14.17
N GLN A 177 -10.17 -17.65 -14.68
CA GLN A 177 -10.64 -18.87 -14.00
C GLN A 177 -9.64 -20.03 -14.04
N GLY A 178 -8.84 -20.14 -15.11
CA GLY A 178 -7.85 -21.21 -15.27
C GLY A 178 -6.62 -21.02 -14.37
N ILE A 179 -6.18 -19.78 -14.18
CA ILE A 179 -5.08 -19.46 -13.24
C ILE A 179 -5.55 -19.52 -11.79
N MET A 180 -6.77 -19.06 -11.48
CA MET A 180 -7.34 -19.19 -10.13
C MET A 180 -7.40 -20.66 -9.65
N ALA A 181 -7.67 -21.61 -10.56
CA ALA A 181 -7.65 -23.04 -10.25
C ALA A 181 -6.23 -23.61 -9.99
N PHE A 182 -5.18 -22.96 -10.50
CA PHE A 182 -3.79 -23.39 -10.35
C PHE A 182 -3.07 -22.70 -9.19
N ALA A 183 -3.43 -21.44 -8.88
CA ALA A 183 -2.76 -20.59 -7.89
C ALA A 183 -3.35 -20.69 -6.46
N THR A 184 -4.27 -21.62 -6.19
CA THR A 184 -4.97 -21.75 -4.89
C THR A 184 -5.71 -20.49 -4.42
N MET A 185 -6.01 -19.58 -5.34
CA MET A 185 -6.75 -18.35 -5.06
C MET A 185 -8.21 -18.64 -4.78
N ASP A 186 -8.83 -17.79 -3.95
CA ASP A 186 -10.27 -17.81 -3.79
C ASP A 186 -10.97 -17.44 -5.11
N SER A 187 -12.03 -18.16 -5.45
CA SER A 187 -12.76 -18.02 -6.72
C SER A 187 -13.38 -16.64 -6.99
N ASP A 188 -13.42 -15.79 -5.97
CA ASP A 188 -13.93 -14.43 -5.99
C ASP A 188 -12.83 -13.36 -5.83
N TYR A 189 -11.54 -13.73 -5.90
CA TYR A 189 -10.41 -12.82 -5.73
C TYR A 189 -10.44 -11.60 -6.68
N PHE A 190 -10.84 -11.82 -7.94
CA PHE A 190 -11.02 -10.78 -8.96
C PHE A 190 -12.47 -10.29 -9.10
N GLN A 191 -13.39 -10.72 -8.21
CA GLN A 191 -14.76 -10.23 -8.29
C GLN A 191 -14.80 -8.73 -7.96
N PRO A 192 -15.71 -7.97 -8.60
CA PRO A 192 -15.92 -6.56 -8.27
C PRO A 192 -16.20 -6.38 -6.78
N TYR A 193 -15.77 -5.25 -6.22
CA TYR A 193 -16.02 -4.91 -4.82
C TYR A 193 -17.52 -5.00 -4.51
N ALA A 194 -17.91 -6.01 -3.74
CA ALA A 194 -19.29 -6.21 -3.28
C ALA A 194 -19.58 -5.45 -1.96
N GLY A 195 -18.60 -4.69 -1.47
CA GLY A 195 -18.61 -4.07 -0.14
C GLY A 195 -19.57 -2.89 -0.04
N GLY A 196 -20.74 -3.17 0.54
CA GLY A 196 -21.58 -2.19 1.21
C GLY A 196 -22.41 -1.31 0.29
N GLY A 197 -23.68 -1.65 0.12
CA GLY A 197 -24.68 -0.73 -0.46
C GLY A 197 -24.53 0.68 0.11
N GLY A 198 -24.79 1.71 -0.72
CA GLY A 198 -24.28 3.10 -0.62
C GLY A 198 -24.29 3.87 0.71
N GLY A 199 -24.74 3.27 1.82
CA GLY A 199 -24.50 3.75 3.19
C GLY A 199 -23.09 3.48 3.75
N ALA A 200 -22.39 2.40 3.36
CA ALA A 200 -21.06 2.08 3.92
C ALA A 200 -19.97 3.09 3.49
N ALA A 201 -20.02 3.54 2.24
CA ALA A 201 -19.09 4.52 1.69
C ALA A 201 -19.29 5.95 2.24
N ARG A 202 -20.46 6.24 2.84
CA ARG A 202 -20.76 7.57 3.38
C ARG A 202 -19.95 7.82 4.66
N GLY A 203 -19.13 8.86 4.65
CA GLY A 203 -18.26 9.23 5.77
C GLY A 203 -17.04 8.31 5.97
N ALA A 204 -16.74 7.42 5.00
CA ALA A 204 -15.54 6.57 5.05
C ALA A 204 -14.27 7.40 5.12
N LYS A 205 -14.18 8.48 4.33
CA LYS A 205 -13.09 9.46 4.40
C LYS A 205 -12.87 9.99 5.82
N ASP A 206 -13.92 10.51 6.47
CA ASP A 206 -13.80 11.10 7.82
C ASP A 206 -13.43 10.07 8.89
N ARG A 207 -13.85 8.80 8.71
CA ARG A 207 -13.46 7.70 9.61
C ARG A 207 -12.01 7.30 9.38
N LEU A 208 -11.60 7.13 8.12
CA LEU A 208 -10.23 6.84 7.72
C LEU A 208 -9.29 7.94 8.23
N TYR A 209 -9.59 9.21 7.96
CA TYR A 209 -8.76 10.34 8.38
C TYR A 209 -8.57 10.39 9.89
N ARG A 210 -9.65 10.21 10.67
CA ARG A 210 -9.56 10.14 12.14
C ARG A 210 -8.78 8.93 12.64
N LEU A 211 -8.86 7.80 11.94
CA LEU A 211 -8.09 6.60 12.28
C LEU A 211 -6.60 6.85 12.07
N VAL A 212 -6.20 7.34 10.90
CA VAL A 212 -4.79 7.53 10.55
C VAL A 212 -4.13 8.66 11.34
N ARG A 213 -4.84 9.78 11.57
CA ARG A 213 -4.31 10.89 12.39
C ARG A 213 -4.03 10.46 13.83
N ARG A 214 -4.91 9.63 14.43
CA ARG A 214 -4.68 9.13 15.78
C ARG A 214 -3.37 8.33 15.90
N VAL A 215 -3.03 7.56 14.88
CA VAL A 215 -1.79 6.76 14.86
C VAL A 215 -0.59 7.63 14.53
N ALA A 216 -0.72 8.55 13.58
CA ALA A 216 0.34 9.49 13.21
C ALA A 216 0.73 10.40 14.39
N ASP A 217 -0.25 10.92 15.14
CA ASP A 217 -0.01 11.84 16.26
C ASP A 217 0.50 11.15 17.54
N ALA A 218 0.46 9.81 17.59
CA ALA A 218 0.89 9.02 18.75
C ALA A 218 2.36 8.53 18.68
N ALA A 219 3.03 8.75 17.54
CA ALA A 219 4.41 8.30 17.27
C ALA A 219 5.43 9.43 17.49
#